data_AF-A0A2Z4FQI4-F1
#
_entry.id   AF-A0A2Z4FQI4-F1
#
_cell.length_a   1.000
_cell.length_b   1.000
_cell.length_c   1.000
_cell.angle_alpha   90.00
_cell.angle_beta   90.00
_cell.angle_gamma   90.00
#
_symmetry.space_group_name_H-M   'P 1'
#
loop_
_entity.id
_entity.type
_entity.pdbx_description
1 polymer ?
#
loop_
_entity_poly.entity_id
_entity_poly.type
_entity_poly.pdbx_seq_one_letter_code
_entity_poly.pdbx_strand_id
1 'polypeptide(L)'
;MSEQQIRILFFCLGNICRSPLAEGLFRKKVAERGLSERFHIESAGTGAYHVGQPPDPGSVRVARERGLDISAQRAQQLLDHHFVEFDYLVAMDHSNRRSALRLAYADADKLLLLRDYEPDPARRGAEVPDPYGGGGDQFGLVYDIVDRCTESLLDELEAGALS
;
A
#
# COMPACT_ATOMS: atom_id res chain seq x y z
N MET A 1 9.71 28.05 -3.23
CA MET A 1 8.43 27.34 -3.04
C MET A 1 8.81 25.89 -2.84
N SER A 2 8.60 25.32 -1.65
CA SER A 2 8.75 23.87 -1.49
C SER A 2 7.69 23.22 -2.37
N GLU A 3 8.09 22.40 -3.33
CA GLU A 3 7.15 21.47 -3.96
C GLU A 3 6.52 20.64 -2.84
N GLN A 4 5.18 20.62 -2.76
CA GLN A 4 4.51 19.78 -1.78
C GLN A 4 4.77 18.31 -2.14
N GLN A 5 5.11 17.51 -1.14
CA GLN A 5 5.29 16.07 -1.31
C GLN A 5 3.98 15.42 -1.77
N ILE A 6 4.07 14.45 -2.68
CA ILE A 6 2.96 13.55 -2.99
C ILE A 6 2.74 12.63 -1.79
N ARG A 7 1.55 12.68 -1.22
CA ARG A 7 1.17 11.92 -0.02
C ARG A 7 0.37 10.70 -0.44
N ILE A 8 0.93 9.50 -0.25
CA ILE A 8 0.30 8.23 -0.62
C ILE A 8 0.15 7.29 0.58
N LEU A 9 -1.04 6.71 0.74
CA LEU A 9 -1.37 5.79 1.82
C LEU A 9 -1.87 4.46 1.27
N PHE A 10 -1.17 3.37 1.58
CA PHE A 10 -1.59 2.01 1.24
C PHE A 10 -2.46 1.43 2.34
N PHE A 11 -3.57 0.75 2.02
CA PHE A 11 -4.42 0.21 3.08
C PHE A 11 -5.02 -1.16 2.77
N CYS A 12 -5.09 -1.99 3.81
CA CYS A 12 -5.77 -3.28 3.79
C CYS A 12 -6.72 -3.42 5.00
N LEU A 13 -7.16 -4.62 5.35
CA LEU A 13 -8.05 -4.81 6.50
C LEU A 13 -7.34 -4.56 7.84
N GLY A 14 -6.26 -5.28 8.11
CA GLY A 14 -5.61 -5.32 9.43
C GLY A 14 -4.33 -4.51 9.56
N ASN A 15 -3.81 -3.96 8.46
CA ASN A 15 -2.53 -3.24 8.41
C ASN A 15 -1.30 -3.99 8.96
N ILE A 16 -1.30 -5.33 8.82
CA ILE A 16 -0.18 -6.17 9.25
C ILE A 16 0.44 -7.00 8.12
N CYS A 17 -0.32 -7.40 7.09
CA CYS A 17 0.21 -8.26 6.02
C CYS A 17 0.54 -7.47 4.74
N ARG A 18 -0.50 -7.02 4.03
CA ARG A 18 -0.42 -6.52 2.64
C ARG A 18 0.03 -5.07 2.53
N SER A 19 -0.62 -4.15 3.24
CA SER A 19 -0.29 -2.72 3.15
C SER A 19 1.08 -2.35 3.75
N PRO A 20 1.60 -3.00 4.82
CA PRO A 20 2.98 -2.79 5.26
C PRO A 20 4.03 -3.18 4.21
N LEU A 21 3.77 -4.27 3.47
CA LEU A 21 4.61 -4.66 2.33
C LEU A 21 4.58 -3.58 1.24
N ALA A 22 3.39 -3.06 0.91
CA ALA A 22 3.25 -2.01 -0.10
C ALA A 22 3.99 -0.73 0.30
N GLU A 23 3.86 -0.28 1.55
CA GLU A 23 4.61 0.85 2.09
C GLU A 23 6.12 0.65 1.97
N GLY A 24 6.62 -0.51 2.42
CA GLY A 24 8.05 -0.80 2.41
C GLY A 24 8.62 -0.89 0.99
N LEU A 25 7.91 -1.55 0.08
CA LEU A 25 8.34 -1.71 -1.31
C LEU A 25 8.30 -0.39 -2.07
N PHE A 26 7.21 0.37 -1.94
CA PHE A 26 7.09 1.67 -2.60
C PHE A 26 8.15 2.65 -2.09
N ARG A 27 8.39 2.70 -0.76
CA ARG A 27 9.46 3.52 -0.16
C ARG A 27 10.85 3.13 -0.67
N LYS A 28 11.13 1.84 -0.80
CA LYS A 28 12.40 1.36 -1.37
C LYS A 28 12.59 1.84 -2.81
N LYS A 29 11.58 1.68 -3.66
CA LYS A 29 11.62 2.10 -5.08
C LYS A 29 11.79 3.61 -5.23
N VAL A 30 11.04 4.39 -4.45
CA VAL A 30 11.17 5.86 -4.40
C VAL A 30 12.60 6.26 -4.03
N ALA A 31 13.21 5.60 -3.04
CA ALA A 31 14.58 5.88 -2.65
C ALA A 31 15.61 5.49 -3.73
N GLU A 32 15.43 4.34 -4.37
CA GLU A 32 16.28 3.86 -5.48
C GLU A 32 16.25 4.81 -6.68
N ARG A 33 15.14 5.51 -6.91
CA ARG A 33 14.99 6.53 -7.96
C ARG A 33 15.42 7.93 -7.51
N GLY A 34 15.88 8.11 -6.27
CA GLY A 34 16.30 9.42 -5.74
C GLY A 34 15.15 10.39 -5.50
N LEU A 35 13.93 9.89 -5.29
CA LEU A 35 12.69 10.67 -5.17
C LEU A 35 12.20 10.82 -3.73
N SER A 36 12.98 10.41 -2.74
CA SER A 36 12.55 10.39 -1.32
C SER A 36 11.96 11.71 -0.83
N GLU A 37 12.54 12.84 -1.23
CA GLU A 37 12.08 14.16 -0.81
C GLU A 37 10.74 14.58 -1.44
N ARG A 38 10.28 13.87 -2.48
CA ARG A 38 9.02 14.16 -3.21
C ARG A 38 7.83 13.37 -2.69
N PHE A 39 8.02 12.40 -1.80
CA PHE A 39 6.96 11.50 -1.36
C PHE A 39 6.86 11.40 0.16
N HIS A 40 5.62 11.39 0.64
CA HIS A 40 5.26 10.96 1.99
C HIS A 40 4.45 9.66 1.88
N ILE A 41 4.93 8.59 2.50
CA ILE A 41 4.42 7.22 2.27
C ILE A 41 4.07 6.58 3.60
N GLU A 42 2.82 6.16 3.74
CA GLU A 42 2.31 5.46 4.92
C GLU A 42 1.43 4.25 4.55
N SER A 43 1.08 3.46 5.55
CA SER A 43 0.02 2.47 5.44
C SER A 43 -0.94 2.48 6.62
N ALA A 44 -2.18 2.02 6.39
CA ALA A 44 -3.21 1.89 7.42
C ALA A 44 -4.14 0.68 7.20
N GLY A 45 -5.10 0.49 8.10
CA GLY A 45 -6.05 -0.63 8.12
C GLY A 45 -7.48 -0.15 8.24
N THR A 46 -8.42 -0.72 7.47
CA THR A 46 -9.84 -0.36 7.61
C THR A 46 -10.43 -0.83 8.94
N GLY A 47 -9.83 -1.83 9.58
CA GLY A 47 -10.12 -2.27 10.94
C GLY A 47 -9.07 -1.79 11.94
N ALA A 48 -9.43 -1.77 13.23
CA ALA A 48 -8.57 -1.34 14.33
C ALA A 48 -7.91 -2.52 15.11
N TYR A 49 -8.04 -3.75 14.62
CA TYR A 49 -7.70 -4.97 15.38
C TYR A 49 -6.24 -5.07 15.82
N HIS A 50 -5.33 -4.47 15.04
CA HIS A 50 -3.88 -4.63 15.22
C HIS A 50 -3.15 -3.31 15.47
N VAL A 51 -3.86 -2.21 15.78
CA VAL A 51 -3.22 -0.91 15.99
C VAL A 51 -2.07 -1.02 17.00
N GLY A 52 -0.91 -0.49 16.63
CA GLY A 52 0.33 -0.56 17.41
C GLY A 52 1.12 -1.85 17.29
N GLN A 53 0.61 -2.90 16.64
CA GLN A 53 1.34 -4.15 16.41
C GLN A 53 2.32 -4.01 15.24
N PRO A 54 3.43 -4.77 15.22
CA PRO A 54 4.31 -4.85 14.05
C PRO A 54 3.62 -5.60 12.89
N PRO A 55 4.16 -5.54 11.67
CA PRO A 55 3.69 -6.36 10.57
C PRO A 55 3.77 -7.85 10.88
N ASP A 56 2.94 -8.62 10.19
CA ASP A 56 2.87 -10.07 10.33
C ASP A 56 4.24 -10.71 10.07
N PRO A 57 4.69 -11.67 10.88
CA PRO A 57 6.00 -12.32 10.73
C PRO A 57 6.22 -12.93 9.34
N GLY A 58 5.17 -13.41 8.66
CA GLY A 58 5.24 -13.92 7.29
C GLY A 58 5.63 -12.83 6.29
N SER A 59 4.99 -11.66 6.37
CA SER A 59 5.34 -10.49 5.57
C SER A 59 6.74 -9.96 5.89
N VAL A 60 7.12 -9.91 7.17
CA VAL A 60 8.48 -9.50 7.58
C VAL A 60 9.53 -10.44 7.02
N ARG A 61 9.32 -11.76 7.14
CA ARG A 61 10.25 -12.78 6.68
C ARG A 61 10.44 -12.69 5.17
N VAL A 62 9.35 -12.66 4.40
CA VAL A 62 9.40 -12.66 2.93
C VAL A 62 10.01 -11.37 2.36
N ALA A 63 9.85 -10.25 3.07
CA ALA A 63 10.50 -8.99 2.74
C ALA A 63 12.02 -9.04 3.04
N ARG A 64 12.41 -9.56 4.20
CA ARG A 64 13.82 -9.68 4.60
C ARG A 64 14.61 -10.61 3.68
N GLU A 65 14.01 -11.72 3.26
CA GLU A 65 14.57 -12.63 2.25
C GLU A 65 14.92 -11.91 0.94
N ARG A 66 14.28 -10.77 0.65
CA ARG A 66 14.50 -9.93 -0.53
C ARG A 66 15.15 -8.57 -0.22
N GLY A 67 15.78 -8.46 0.95
CA GLY A 67 16.58 -7.30 1.35
C GLY A 67 15.76 -6.07 1.79
N LEU A 68 14.54 -6.25 2.28
CA LEU A 68 13.69 -5.19 2.82
C LEU A 68 13.29 -5.53 4.28
N ASP A 69 13.49 -4.61 5.21
CA ASP A 69 13.00 -4.77 6.59
C ASP A 69 11.81 -3.84 6.86
N ILE A 70 10.64 -4.43 7.12
CA ILE A 70 9.41 -3.72 7.51
C ILE A 70 9.07 -3.88 9.00
N SER A 71 9.87 -4.60 9.79
CA SER A 71 9.55 -4.95 11.19
C SER A 71 9.39 -3.76 12.15
N ALA A 72 9.92 -2.60 11.78
CA ALA A 72 9.80 -1.36 12.55
C ALA A 72 8.47 -0.62 12.31
N GLN A 73 7.74 -0.94 11.23
CA GLN A 73 6.44 -0.34 10.94
C GLN A 73 5.42 -0.71 12.04
N ARG A 74 4.38 0.10 12.21
CA ARG A 74 3.36 -0.12 13.23
C ARG A 74 1.99 0.05 12.62
N ALA A 75 1.11 -0.91 12.92
CA ALA A 75 -0.23 -0.87 12.38
C ALA A 75 -0.98 0.36 12.89
N GLN A 76 -1.74 1.01 12.02
CA GLN A 76 -2.65 2.10 12.35
C GLN A 76 -3.99 1.95 11.62
N GLN A 77 -5.02 2.62 12.12
CA GLN A 77 -6.36 2.56 11.54
C GLN A 77 -6.52 3.66 10.50
N LEU A 78 -7.15 3.35 9.36
CA LEU A 78 -7.62 4.32 8.39
C LEU A 78 -8.77 5.13 8.97
N LEU A 79 -8.56 6.43 9.13
CA LEU A 79 -9.51 7.41 9.65
C LEU A 79 -9.85 8.49 8.63
N ASP A 80 -10.88 9.29 8.93
CA ASP A 80 -11.40 10.34 8.05
C ASP A 80 -10.35 11.38 7.64
N HIS A 81 -9.43 11.74 8.55
CA HIS A 81 -8.40 12.75 8.27
C HIS A 81 -7.43 12.33 7.17
N HIS A 82 -7.24 11.04 6.92
CA HIS A 82 -6.37 10.59 5.83
C HIS A 82 -6.88 11.01 4.46
N PHE A 83 -8.20 11.15 4.27
CA PHE A 83 -8.74 11.65 2.99
C PHE A 83 -8.48 13.14 2.77
N VAL A 84 -8.26 13.88 3.86
CA VAL A 84 -7.86 15.29 3.81
C VAL A 84 -6.36 15.40 3.56
N GLU A 85 -5.57 14.56 4.23
CA GLU A 85 -4.11 14.64 4.23
C GLU A 85 -3.43 13.95 3.05
N PHE A 86 -4.03 12.92 2.45
CA PHE A 86 -3.39 12.15 1.38
C PHE A 86 -3.97 12.50 0.01
N ASP A 87 -3.11 12.49 -0.99
CA ASP A 87 -3.47 12.68 -2.40
C ASP A 87 -4.04 11.38 -2.97
N TYR A 88 -3.41 10.25 -2.62
CA TYR A 88 -3.78 8.92 -3.09
C TYR A 88 -3.93 7.94 -1.94
N LEU A 89 -5.06 7.22 -1.93
CA LEU A 89 -5.33 6.14 -0.99
C LEU A 89 -5.49 4.83 -1.78
N VAL A 90 -4.58 3.88 -1.57
CA VAL A 90 -4.43 2.70 -2.41
C VAL A 90 -4.89 1.43 -1.67
N ALA A 91 -6.03 0.89 -2.10
CA ALA A 91 -6.63 -0.32 -1.55
C ALA A 91 -5.93 -1.60 -2.06
N MET A 92 -5.85 -2.62 -1.20
CA MET A 92 -5.35 -3.95 -1.61
C MET A 92 -6.43 -4.83 -2.25
N ASP A 93 -7.70 -4.64 -1.89
CA ASP A 93 -8.84 -5.38 -2.42
C ASP A 93 -10.11 -4.52 -2.49
N HIS A 94 -11.15 -5.02 -3.17
CA HIS A 94 -12.41 -4.26 -3.36
C HIS A 94 -13.19 -4.09 -2.05
N SER A 95 -13.02 -5.02 -1.10
CA SER A 95 -13.64 -4.92 0.22
C SER A 95 -13.04 -3.78 1.05
N ASN A 96 -11.72 -3.59 0.98
CA ASN A 96 -11.03 -2.47 1.60
C ASN A 96 -11.54 -1.16 0.99
N ARG A 97 -11.55 -1.05 -0.34
CA ARG A 97 -12.06 0.15 -1.04
C ARG A 97 -13.49 0.48 -0.65
N ARG A 98 -14.38 -0.53 -0.64
CA ARG A 98 -15.78 -0.37 -0.20
C ARG A 98 -15.90 0.05 1.27
N SER A 99 -15.01 -0.45 2.13
CA SER A 99 -15.01 -0.07 3.56
C SER A 99 -14.54 1.37 3.75
N ALA A 100 -13.53 1.79 3.00
CA ALA A 100 -13.01 3.15 3.00
C ALA A 100 -14.08 4.17 2.54
N LEU A 101 -14.89 3.83 1.55
CA LEU A 101 -16.02 4.65 1.07
C LEU A 101 -17.14 4.90 2.11
N ARG A 102 -17.10 4.22 3.27
CA ARG A 102 -18.07 4.44 4.36
C ARG A 102 -17.64 5.54 5.33
N LEU A 103 -16.42 6.05 5.19
CA LEU A 103 -15.89 7.13 6.02
C LEU A 103 -16.49 8.48 5.60
N ALA A 104 -16.59 9.41 6.55
CA ALA A 104 -17.38 10.64 6.40
C ALA A 104 -16.81 11.60 5.35
N TYR A 105 -15.48 11.62 5.21
CA TYR A 105 -14.76 12.44 4.22
C TYR A 105 -14.20 11.60 3.07
N ALA A 106 -14.78 10.43 2.80
CA ALA A 106 -14.32 9.60 1.70
C ALA A 106 -14.46 10.33 0.36
N ASP A 107 -13.35 10.43 -0.36
CA ASP A 107 -13.29 10.93 -1.73
C ASP A 107 -12.98 9.75 -2.65
N ALA A 108 -13.93 9.42 -3.52
CA ALA A 108 -13.81 8.29 -4.43
C ALA A 108 -12.72 8.49 -5.49
N ASP A 109 -12.40 9.74 -5.82
CA ASP A 109 -11.43 10.09 -6.87
C ASP A 109 -9.98 9.87 -6.37
N LYS A 110 -9.78 9.93 -5.05
CA LYS A 110 -8.50 9.61 -4.40
C LYS A 110 -8.28 8.11 -4.17
N LEU A 111 -9.33 7.29 -4.33
CA LEU A 111 -9.30 5.86 -4.01
C LEU A 111 -8.91 5.00 -5.21
N LEU A 112 -7.70 4.46 -5.13
CA LEU A 112 -7.11 3.58 -6.12
C LEU A 112 -7.19 2.12 -5.66
N LEU A 113 -7.17 1.17 -6.60
CA LEU A 113 -6.91 -0.24 -6.32
C LEU A 113 -5.49 -0.57 -6.79
N LEU A 114 -4.64 -1.14 -5.93
CA LEU A 114 -3.24 -1.42 -6.28
C LEU A 114 -3.12 -2.27 -7.56
N ARG A 115 -4.05 -3.19 -7.75
CA ARG A 115 -4.10 -4.12 -8.88
C ARG A 115 -4.56 -3.49 -10.19
N ASP A 116 -5.03 -2.24 -10.20
CA ASP A 116 -5.23 -1.51 -11.46
C ASP A 116 -3.90 -1.19 -12.14
N TYR A 117 -2.82 -1.12 -11.35
CA TYR A 117 -1.43 -0.94 -11.78
C TYR A 117 -0.70 -2.26 -12.02
N GLU A 118 -1.42 -3.35 -12.31
CA GLU A 118 -0.77 -4.59 -12.75
C GLU A 118 -0.20 -4.41 -14.18
N PRO A 119 1.09 -4.70 -14.41
CA PRO A 119 1.69 -4.62 -15.74
C PRO A 119 1.08 -5.61 -16.74
N ASP A 120 0.61 -6.79 -16.30
CA ASP A 120 -0.16 -7.71 -17.13
C ASP A 120 -1.63 -7.26 -17.26
N PRO A 121 -2.07 -6.77 -18.44
CA PRO A 121 -3.43 -6.25 -18.62
C PRO A 121 -4.52 -7.30 -18.32
N ALA A 122 -4.24 -8.59 -18.51
CA ALA A 122 -5.21 -9.66 -18.24
C ALA A 122 -5.53 -9.84 -16.74
N ARG A 123 -4.70 -9.25 -15.87
CA ARG A 123 -4.78 -9.39 -14.42
C ARG A 123 -5.08 -8.08 -13.69
N ARG A 124 -5.30 -6.98 -14.44
CA ARG A 124 -5.72 -5.68 -13.90
C ARG A 124 -7.10 -5.76 -13.25
N GLY A 125 -7.32 -4.97 -12.20
CA GLY A 125 -8.59 -4.96 -11.45
C GLY A 125 -8.84 -6.18 -10.56
N ALA A 126 -7.94 -7.16 -10.55
CA ALA A 126 -7.97 -8.28 -9.60
C ALA A 126 -7.72 -7.80 -8.15
N GLU A 127 -7.68 -8.70 -7.18
CA GLU A 127 -7.38 -8.36 -5.78
C GLU A 127 -5.97 -8.81 -5.39
N VAL A 128 -5.35 -8.15 -4.41
CA VAL A 128 -4.20 -8.70 -3.70
C VAL A 128 -4.74 -9.73 -2.69
N PRO A 129 -4.45 -11.03 -2.86
CA PRO A 129 -5.03 -12.07 -2.00
C PRO A 129 -4.59 -11.88 -0.55
N ASP A 130 -5.46 -12.18 0.40
CA ASP A 130 -5.13 -12.10 1.83
C ASP A 130 -4.29 -13.33 2.24
N PRO A 131 -3.04 -13.17 2.70
CA PRO A 131 -2.21 -14.28 3.13
C PRO A 131 -2.42 -14.63 4.62
N TYR A 132 -3.28 -13.91 5.35
CA TYR A 132 -3.44 -14.09 6.79
C TYR A 132 -3.96 -15.51 7.14
N GLY A 133 -3.29 -16.18 8.08
CA GLY A 133 -3.54 -17.59 8.41
C GLY A 133 -2.97 -18.59 7.39
N GLY A 134 -2.26 -18.08 6.38
CA GLY A 134 -1.64 -18.83 5.31
C GLY A 134 -0.22 -19.34 5.57
N GLY A 135 0.31 -20.11 4.61
CA GLY A 135 1.70 -20.59 4.59
C GLY A 135 2.65 -19.66 3.82
N GLY A 136 3.95 -19.99 3.83
CA GLY A 136 5.01 -19.14 3.25
C GLY A 136 4.83 -18.79 1.77
N ASP A 137 4.32 -19.72 0.96
CA ASP A 137 4.09 -19.51 -0.48
C ASP A 137 3.09 -18.38 -0.77
N GLN A 138 2.10 -18.19 0.12
CA GLN A 138 1.10 -17.13 -0.05
C GLN A 138 1.70 -15.75 0.21
N PHE A 139 2.57 -15.61 1.21
CA PHE A 139 3.31 -14.36 1.44
C PHE A 139 4.28 -14.05 0.30
N GLY A 140 4.90 -15.08 -0.30
CA GLY A 140 5.72 -14.95 -1.51
C GLY A 140 4.94 -14.36 -2.68
N LEU A 141 3.77 -14.96 -2.98
CA LEU A 141 2.88 -14.49 -4.04
C LEU A 141 2.41 -13.04 -3.81
N VAL A 142 2.02 -12.70 -2.58
CA VAL A 142 1.58 -11.35 -2.22
C VAL A 142 2.72 -10.36 -2.39
N TYR A 143 3.94 -10.69 -1.95
CA TYR A 143 5.11 -9.85 -2.19
C TYR A 143 5.27 -9.56 -3.68
N ASP A 144 5.29 -10.59 -4.53
CA ASP A 144 5.54 -10.44 -5.96
C ASP A 144 4.44 -9.61 -6.65
N ILE A 145 3.20 -9.73 -6.18
CA ILE A 145 2.06 -8.90 -6.62
C ILE A 145 2.27 -7.45 -6.26
N VAL A 146 2.57 -7.18 -4.99
CA VAL A 146 2.72 -5.83 -4.48
C VAL A 146 3.93 -5.15 -5.11
N ASP A 147 5.05 -5.86 -5.25
CA ASP A 147 6.30 -5.34 -5.82
C ASP A 147 6.11 -4.83 -7.24
N ARG A 148 5.54 -5.65 -8.14
CA ARG A 148 5.33 -5.22 -9.54
C ARG A 148 4.25 -4.15 -9.69
N CYS A 149 3.18 -4.19 -8.90
CA CYS A 149 2.13 -3.18 -8.97
C CYS A 149 2.60 -1.84 -8.40
N THR A 150 3.42 -1.83 -7.35
CA THR A 150 4.00 -0.60 -6.80
C THR A 150 5.05 0.01 -7.73
N GLU A 151 5.77 -0.80 -8.51
CA GLU A 151 6.65 -0.33 -9.59
C GLU A 151 5.84 0.46 -10.64
N SER A 152 4.81 -0.17 -11.22
CA SER A 152 3.99 0.47 -12.25
C SER A 152 3.21 1.68 -11.73
N LEU A 153 2.77 1.66 -10.47
CA LEU A 153 2.17 2.83 -9.84
C LEU A 153 3.16 4.01 -9.75
N LEU A 154 4.42 3.75 -9.38
CA LEU A 154 5.44 4.80 -9.31
C LEU A 154 5.75 5.36 -10.71
N ASP A 155 5.80 4.51 -11.74
CA ASP A 155 5.98 4.94 -13.13
C ASP A 155 4.88 5.93 -13.58
N GLU A 156 3.61 5.64 -13.29
CA GLU A 156 2.47 6.50 -13.63
C GLU A 156 2.50 7.83 -12.86
N LEU A 157 2.88 7.80 -11.57
CA LEU A 157 3.04 8.99 -10.73
C LEU A 157 4.18 9.90 -11.23
N GLU A 158 5.27 9.32 -11.72
CA GLU A 158 6.39 10.07 -12.31
C GLU A 158 6.05 10.67 -13.67
N ALA A 159 5.25 9.98 -14.49
CA ALA A 159 4.79 10.47 -15.78
C ALA A 159 3.77 11.62 -15.67
N GLY A 160 3.28 11.93 -14.46
CA GLY A 160 2.22 12.91 -14.24
C GLY A 160 0.85 12.43 -14.75
N ALA A 161 0.66 11.12 -14.94
CA ALA A 161 -0.57 10.56 -15.49
C ALA A 161 -1.74 10.59 -14.49
N LEU A 162 -1.46 10.89 -13.22
CA LEU A 162 -2.45 10.93 -12.13
C LEU A 162 -2.75 12.34 -11.60
N SER A 163 -2.20 13.40 -12.23
CA SER A 163 -2.46 14.81 -11.90
C SER A 163 -3.54 15.47 -12.77
#